data_AF-A0A8K0JYW8-F1
#
_entry.id   AF-A0A8K0JYW8-F1
#
_cell.length_a   1.000
_cell.length_b   1.000
_cell.length_c   1.000
_cell.angle_alpha   90.00
_cell.angle_beta   90.00
_cell.angle_gamma   90.00
#
_symmetry.space_group_name_H-M   'P 1'
#
loop_
_entity.id
_entity.type
_entity.pdbx_description
1 polymer ?
#
loop_
_entity_poly.entity_id
_entity_poly.type
_entity_poly.pdbx_seq_one_letter_code
_entity_poly.pdbx_strand_id
1 'polypeptide(L)'
;MDKEDALIVFEDHIRELEKEEEELKEREKRRLKRQQRKNRDSFVILLDELHEQGKLTSMSLWVELYPIISADLRFSAMLGQPGSTPLDLFKFYVEDLKSRFHDEKKIIKEILKEKGFDVQLPYLYLITVLYPYTDKFDWLPSNPLVPAVPAVVPTPPLVVPSLPSPSPAVLASAPAAAPAVVTQPPSSSGTSAMDQAMAATLAAISIPTPPPAKT
;
A
#
# COMPACT_ATOMS: atom_id res chain seq x y z
N MET A 1 -2.92 20.98 57.58
CA MET A 1 -2.10 20.31 56.57
C MET A 1 -0.73 20.85 56.76
N ASP A 2 0.15 20.01 57.29
CA ASP A 2 1.55 20.39 57.48
C ASP A 2 2.26 20.32 56.11
N LYS A 3 3.39 21.00 56.00
CA LYS A 3 4.11 21.11 54.72
C LYS A 3 4.53 19.72 54.23
N GLU A 4 4.87 18.86 55.16
CA GLU A 4 5.24 17.46 54.95
C GLU A 4 4.07 16.65 54.41
N ASP A 5 2.86 16.82 54.95
CA ASP A 5 1.65 16.15 54.46
C ASP A 5 1.32 16.55 53.01
N ALA A 6 1.48 17.83 52.68
CA ALA A 6 1.25 18.32 51.33
C ALA A 6 2.23 17.69 50.33
N LEU A 7 3.52 17.56 50.70
CA LEU A 7 4.53 16.93 49.84
C LEU A 7 4.25 15.45 49.58
N ILE A 8 3.81 14.71 50.59
CA ILE A 8 3.46 13.29 50.46
C ILE A 8 2.29 13.12 49.47
N VAL A 9 1.23 13.94 49.60
CA VAL A 9 0.07 13.89 48.70
C VAL A 9 0.47 14.23 47.26
N PHE A 10 1.33 15.22 47.05
CA PHE A 10 1.81 15.56 45.71
C PHE A 10 2.68 14.46 45.12
N GLU A 11 3.57 13.86 45.90
CA GLU A 11 4.42 12.77 45.44
C GLU A 11 3.59 11.54 45.05
N ASP A 12 2.63 11.14 45.87
CA ASP A 12 1.73 10.03 45.57
C ASP A 12 0.90 10.30 44.32
N HIS A 13 0.42 11.55 44.15
CA HIS A 13 -0.30 11.94 42.94
C HIS A 13 0.59 11.86 41.69
N ILE A 14 1.84 12.33 41.76
CA ILE A 14 2.77 12.23 40.62
C ILE A 14 3.04 10.76 40.27
N ARG A 15 3.29 9.90 41.27
CA ARG A 15 3.50 8.46 41.03
C ARG A 15 2.26 7.79 40.40
N GLU A 16 1.07 8.18 40.83
CA GLU A 16 -0.18 7.66 40.26
C GLU A 16 -0.34 8.06 38.80
N LEU A 17 -0.05 9.32 38.45
CA LEU A 17 -0.08 9.82 37.08
C LEU A 17 0.94 9.11 36.18
N GLU A 18 2.18 8.92 36.66
CA GLU A 18 3.23 8.20 35.91
C GLU A 18 2.82 6.74 35.64
N LYS A 19 2.22 6.08 36.64
CA LYS A 19 1.71 4.72 36.51
C LYS A 19 0.55 4.65 35.51
N GLU A 20 -0.39 5.58 35.57
CA GLU A 20 -1.51 5.63 34.62
C GLU A 20 -1.01 5.86 33.18
N GLU A 21 -0.02 6.74 32.98
CA GLU A 21 0.62 6.95 31.68
C GLU A 21 1.29 5.67 31.15
N GLU A 22 2.03 4.96 32.00
CA GLU A 22 2.66 3.69 31.62
C GLU A 22 1.62 2.63 31.24
N GLU A 23 0.53 2.50 32.01
CA GLU A 23 -0.57 1.59 31.69
C GLU A 23 -1.27 1.95 30.37
N LEU A 24 -1.48 3.24 30.09
CA LEU A 24 -2.05 3.71 28.83
C LEU A 24 -1.13 3.36 27.65
N LYS A 25 0.18 3.61 27.78
CA LYS A 25 1.18 3.29 26.77
C LYS A 25 1.29 1.79 26.52
N GLU A 26 1.22 0.98 27.57
CA GLU A 26 1.24 -0.48 27.44
C GLU A 26 -0.04 -0.99 26.76
N ARG A 27 -1.20 -0.45 27.13
CA ARG A 27 -2.50 -0.76 26.51
C ARG A 27 -2.50 -0.43 25.02
N GLU A 28 -1.97 0.72 24.63
CA GLU A 28 -1.86 1.13 23.24
C GLU A 28 -0.89 0.22 22.45
N LYS A 29 0.29 -0.07 23.00
CA LYS A 29 1.26 -0.99 22.38
C LYS A 29 0.64 -2.37 22.15
N ARG A 30 -0.13 -2.86 23.13
CA ARG A 30 -0.85 -4.14 23.03
C ARG A 30 -1.94 -4.10 21.95
N ARG A 31 -2.68 -2.99 21.84
CA ARG A 31 -3.67 -2.78 20.78
C ARG A 31 -3.02 -2.78 19.41
N LEU A 32 -1.92 -2.05 19.24
CA LEU A 32 -1.19 -1.95 17.98
C LEU A 32 -0.65 -3.32 17.53
N LYS A 33 -0.04 -4.10 18.43
CA LYS A 33 0.45 -5.45 18.11
C LYS A 33 -0.66 -6.39 17.65
N ARG A 34 -1.85 -6.28 18.24
CA ARG A 34 -3.04 -7.05 17.80
C ARG A 34 -3.50 -6.60 16.43
N GLN A 35 -3.57 -5.30 16.18
CA GLN A 35 -3.97 -4.75 14.89
C GLN A 35 -3.01 -5.17 13.77
N GLN A 36 -1.70 -5.12 14.02
CA GLN A 36 -0.67 -5.57 13.06
C GLN A 36 -0.83 -7.04 12.68
N ARG A 37 -1.20 -7.92 13.64
CA ARG A 37 -1.50 -9.32 13.35
C ARG A 37 -2.73 -9.44 12.44
N LYS A 38 -3.82 -8.78 12.80
CA LYS A 38 -5.04 -8.76 11.98
C LYS A 38 -4.80 -8.25 10.56
N ASN A 39 -3.94 -7.25 10.40
CA ASN A 39 -3.60 -6.70 9.09
C ASN A 39 -2.84 -7.72 8.23
N ARG A 40 -1.91 -8.48 8.83
CA ARG A 40 -1.26 -9.62 8.15
C ARG A 40 -2.24 -10.71 7.79
N ASP A 41 -3.10 -11.12 8.72
CA ASP A 41 -4.11 -12.16 8.47
C ASP A 41 -5.07 -11.72 7.35
N SER A 42 -5.47 -10.45 7.35
CA SER A 42 -6.32 -9.88 6.30
C SER A 42 -5.66 -9.89 4.92
N PHE A 43 -4.34 -9.72 4.85
CA PHE A 43 -3.60 -9.79 3.59
C PHE A 43 -3.48 -11.23 3.08
N VAL A 44 -3.32 -12.21 3.97
CA VAL A 44 -3.35 -13.63 3.59
C VAL A 44 -4.71 -13.98 2.99
N ILE A 45 -5.81 -13.50 3.59
CA ILE A 45 -7.16 -13.69 3.02
C ILE A 45 -7.27 -13.05 1.62
N LEU A 46 -6.64 -11.89 1.38
CA LEU A 46 -6.60 -11.30 0.03
C LEU A 46 -5.86 -12.21 -0.97
N LEU A 47 -4.76 -12.85 -0.56
CA LEU A 47 -4.06 -13.82 -1.40
C LEU A 47 -4.94 -15.04 -1.72
N ASP A 48 -5.69 -15.54 -0.74
CA ASP A 48 -6.67 -16.62 -0.95
C ASP A 48 -7.76 -16.22 -1.94
N GLU A 49 -8.35 -15.03 -1.79
CA GLU A 49 -9.35 -14.49 -2.72
C GLU A 49 -8.79 -14.37 -4.15
N LEU A 50 -7.54 -13.93 -4.30
CA LEU A 50 -6.86 -13.82 -5.59
C LEU A 50 -6.55 -15.19 -6.21
N HIS A 51 -6.25 -16.19 -5.38
CA HIS A 51 -6.02 -17.56 -5.81
C HIS A 51 -7.33 -18.22 -6.26
N GLU A 52 -8.43 -18.01 -5.54
CA GLU A 52 -9.76 -18.51 -5.93
C GLU A 52 -10.25 -17.87 -7.24
N GLN A 53 -9.90 -16.60 -7.48
CA GLN A 53 -10.14 -15.92 -8.76
C GLN A 53 -9.23 -16.39 -9.91
N GLY A 54 -8.23 -17.25 -9.64
CA GLY A 54 -7.26 -17.73 -10.61
C GLY A 54 -6.23 -16.68 -11.06
N LYS A 55 -6.17 -15.52 -10.39
CA LYS A 55 -5.19 -14.46 -10.68
C LYS A 55 -3.84 -14.75 -10.05
N LEU A 56 -3.86 -15.35 -8.88
CA LEU A 56 -2.67 -15.85 -8.19
C LEU A 56 -2.52 -17.34 -8.46
N THR A 57 -1.33 -17.76 -8.87
CA THR A 57 -0.96 -19.17 -9.08
C THR A 57 0.45 -19.43 -8.54
N SER A 58 0.86 -20.69 -8.46
CA SER A 58 2.21 -21.11 -8.03
C SER A 58 3.35 -20.62 -8.94
N MET A 59 3.02 -20.06 -10.11
CA MET A 59 3.97 -19.49 -11.09
C MET A 59 3.83 -17.97 -11.23
N SER A 60 2.87 -17.36 -10.54
CA SER A 60 2.61 -15.92 -10.65
C SER A 60 3.77 -15.10 -10.10
N LEU A 61 4.07 -13.97 -10.76
CA LEU A 61 5.13 -13.05 -10.35
C LEU A 61 4.56 -11.90 -9.52
N TRP A 62 5.32 -11.45 -8.52
CA TRP A 62 4.94 -10.31 -7.69
C TRP A 62 4.61 -9.06 -8.52
N VAL A 63 5.41 -8.79 -9.56
CA VAL A 63 5.24 -7.60 -10.43
C VAL A 63 3.92 -7.64 -11.18
N GLU A 64 3.43 -8.82 -11.57
CA GLU A 64 2.18 -8.99 -12.30
C GLU A 64 0.96 -8.78 -11.40
N LEU A 65 1.07 -9.18 -10.13
CA LEU A 65 0.01 -9.01 -9.13
C LEU A 65 0.01 -7.64 -8.47
N TYR A 66 1.15 -6.94 -8.46
CA TYR A 66 1.29 -5.65 -7.79
C TYR A 66 0.22 -4.62 -8.19
N PRO A 67 -0.19 -4.44 -9.46
CA PRO A 67 -1.26 -3.51 -9.82
C PRO A 67 -2.60 -3.81 -9.15
N ILE A 68 -2.87 -5.10 -8.88
CA ILE A 68 -4.11 -5.55 -8.23
C ILE A 68 -3.99 -5.38 -6.71
N ILE A 69 -2.86 -5.83 -6.16
CA ILE A 69 -2.60 -5.82 -4.71
C ILE A 69 -2.45 -4.39 -4.18
N SER A 70 -1.79 -3.50 -4.92
CA SER A 70 -1.54 -2.11 -4.50
C SER A 70 -2.80 -1.25 -4.45
N ALA A 71 -3.84 -1.62 -5.20
CA ALA A 71 -5.14 -0.94 -5.16
C ALA A 71 -5.96 -1.29 -3.91
N ASP A 72 -5.62 -2.38 -3.20
CA ASP A 72 -6.38 -2.86 -2.05
C ASP A 72 -5.96 -2.16 -0.74
N LEU A 73 -6.96 -1.80 0.08
CA LEU A 73 -6.73 -1.18 1.39
C LEU A 73 -5.92 -2.10 2.32
N ARG A 74 -6.10 -3.43 2.25
CA ARG A 74 -5.41 -4.42 3.09
C ARG A 74 -3.90 -4.39 2.87
N PHE A 75 -3.45 -4.15 1.64
CA PHE A 75 -2.02 -3.96 1.33
C PHE A 75 -1.49 -2.68 1.97
N SER A 76 -2.17 -1.55 1.76
CA SER A 76 -1.76 -0.25 2.34
C SER A 76 -1.73 -0.29 3.87
N ALA A 77 -2.68 -0.97 4.50
CA ALA A 77 -2.79 -1.13 5.94
C ALA A 77 -1.65 -1.96 6.53
N MET A 78 -0.95 -2.75 5.74
CA MET A 78 0.23 -3.52 6.17
C MET A 78 1.54 -2.74 6.09
N LEU A 79 1.61 -1.67 5.29
CA LEU A 79 2.85 -0.93 5.06
C LEU A 79 3.35 -0.26 6.35
N GLY A 80 4.67 -0.26 6.55
CA GLY A 80 5.31 0.36 7.71
C GLY A 80 5.19 -0.42 9.03
N GLN A 81 4.59 -1.62 9.02
CA GLN A 81 4.51 -2.47 10.20
C GLN A 81 5.77 -3.33 10.37
N PRO A 82 6.23 -3.57 11.61
CA PRO A 82 7.34 -4.48 11.85
C PRO A 82 6.93 -5.94 11.60
N GLY A 83 7.85 -6.73 11.05
CA GLY A 83 7.67 -8.16 10.78
C GLY A 83 7.73 -8.48 9.28
N SER A 84 7.07 -9.56 8.88
CA SER A 84 7.00 -10.01 7.48
C SER A 84 6.38 -8.93 6.60
N THR A 85 7.07 -8.60 5.53
CA THR A 85 6.58 -7.66 4.51
C THR A 85 5.47 -8.32 3.68
N PRO A 86 4.62 -7.53 2.99
CA PRO A 86 3.65 -8.09 2.04
C PRO A 86 4.29 -9.01 0.99
N LEU A 87 5.53 -8.70 0.57
CA LEU A 87 6.29 -9.53 -0.37
C LEU A 87 6.67 -10.87 0.25
N ASP A 88 7.09 -10.89 1.53
CA ASP A 88 7.42 -12.13 2.24
C ASP A 88 6.19 -13.03 2.36
N LEU A 89 5.03 -12.46 2.73
CA LEU A 89 3.77 -13.20 2.78
C LEU A 89 3.39 -13.80 1.43
N PHE A 90 3.57 -13.04 0.34
CA PHE A 90 3.37 -13.56 -1.01
C PHE A 90 4.34 -14.69 -1.35
N LYS A 91 5.63 -14.55 -1.01
CA LYS A 91 6.65 -15.60 -1.23
C LYS A 91 6.27 -16.88 -0.48
N PHE A 92 5.92 -16.77 0.80
CA PHE A 92 5.49 -17.92 1.61
C PHE A 92 4.23 -18.57 1.03
N TYR A 93 3.27 -17.78 0.56
CA TYR A 93 2.06 -18.29 -0.06
C TYR A 93 2.36 -19.05 -1.36
N VAL A 94 3.16 -18.48 -2.26
CA VAL A 94 3.56 -19.13 -3.51
C VAL A 94 4.37 -20.41 -3.26
N GLU A 95 5.23 -20.40 -2.23
CA GLU A 95 5.98 -21.58 -1.79
C GLU A 95 5.07 -22.69 -1.29
N ASP A 96 4.08 -22.38 -0.45
CA ASP A 96 3.08 -23.34 0.04
C ASP A 96 2.28 -23.96 -1.11
N LEU A 97 1.81 -23.12 -2.05
CA LEU A 97 1.14 -23.58 -3.27
C LEU A 97 2.03 -24.56 -4.04
N LYS A 98 3.31 -24.21 -4.24
CA LYS A 98 4.27 -25.07 -4.95
C LYS A 98 4.51 -26.38 -4.22
N SER A 99 4.62 -26.37 -2.89
CA SER A 99 4.79 -27.58 -2.08
C SER A 99 3.62 -28.55 -2.28
N ARG A 100 2.39 -28.05 -2.19
CA ARG A 100 1.18 -28.86 -2.40
C ARG A 100 1.16 -29.55 -3.76
N PHE A 101 1.54 -28.84 -4.83
CA PHE A 101 1.65 -29.45 -6.16
C PHE A 101 2.73 -30.54 -6.23
N HIS A 102 3.84 -30.39 -5.52
CA HIS A 102 4.90 -31.40 -5.49
C HIS A 102 4.46 -32.65 -4.74
N ASP A 103 3.76 -32.48 -3.62
CA ASP A 103 3.22 -33.57 -2.82
C ASP A 103 2.14 -34.35 -3.59
N GLU A 104 1.20 -33.65 -4.22
CA GLU A 104 0.18 -34.27 -5.09
C GLU A 104 0.82 -35.02 -6.27
N LYS A 105 1.80 -34.42 -6.93
CA LYS A 105 2.52 -35.05 -8.05
C LYS A 105 3.30 -36.28 -7.61
N LYS A 106 3.84 -36.27 -6.39
CA LYS A 106 4.53 -37.43 -5.81
C LYS A 106 3.55 -38.58 -5.58
N ILE A 107 2.39 -38.31 -4.97
CA ILE A 107 1.33 -39.31 -4.75
C ILE A 107 0.87 -39.91 -6.09
N ILE A 108 0.59 -39.08 -7.08
CA ILE A 108 0.17 -39.55 -8.41
C ILE A 108 1.26 -40.44 -9.04
N LYS A 109 2.52 -40.03 -8.97
CA LYS A 109 3.65 -40.80 -9.51
C LYS A 109 3.83 -42.14 -8.80
N GLU A 110 3.61 -42.18 -7.48
CA GLU A 110 3.68 -43.40 -6.67
C GLU A 110 2.61 -44.42 -7.09
N ILE A 111 1.34 -43.99 -7.19
CA ILE A 111 0.23 -44.83 -7.66
C ILE A 111 0.47 -45.35 -9.09
N LEU A 112 1.04 -44.50 -9.95
CA LEU A 112 1.29 -44.82 -11.35
C LEU A 112 2.41 -45.85 -11.52
N LYS A 113 3.44 -45.75 -10.68
CA LYS A 113 4.51 -46.73 -10.57
C LYS A 113 4.00 -48.08 -10.07
N GLU A 114 3.11 -48.10 -9.07
CA GLU A 114 2.49 -49.33 -8.58
C GLU A 114 1.66 -50.05 -9.67
N LYS A 115 1.00 -49.28 -10.54
CA LYS A 115 0.21 -49.82 -11.65
C LYS A 115 1.02 -50.16 -12.91
N GLY A 116 2.36 -49.99 -12.86
CA GLY A 116 3.26 -50.36 -13.96
C GLY A 116 3.23 -49.40 -15.16
N PHE A 117 2.73 -48.18 -15.00
CA PHE A 117 2.78 -47.15 -16.05
C PHE A 117 4.04 -46.30 -15.89
N ASP A 118 4.92 -46.30 -16.90
CA ASP A 118 6.05 -45.37 -16.96
C ASP A 118 5.59 -44.04 -17.57
N VAL A 119 5.53 -42.99 -16.76
CA VAL A 119 5.24 -41.65 -17.25
C VAL A 119 6.52 -40.86 -17.35
N GLN A 120 7.03 -40.81 -18.57
CA GLN A 120 7.99 -39.82 -19.04
C GLN A 120 7.31 -38.45 -18.90
N LEU A 121 7.80 -37.60 -17.98
CA LEU A 121 7.40 -36.19 -17.90
C LEU A 121 8.50 -35.32 -18.55
N PRO A 122 8.53 -35.21 -19.90
CA PRO A 122 9.58 -34.46 -20.61
C PRO A 122 9.55 -32.95 -20.31
N TYR A 123 8.47 -32.43 -19.74
CA TYR A 123 8.28 -30.99 -19.52
C TYR A 123 8.88 -30.45 -18.20
N LEU A 124 9.30 -31.32 -17.28
CA LEU A 124 9.97 -30.86 -16.05
C LEU A 124 11.41 -30.40 -16.30
N TYR A 125 12.11 -31.03 -17.24
CA TYR A 125 13.49 -30.66 -17.57
C TYR A 125 13.55 -29.25 -18.16
N LEU A 126 12.53 -28.84 -18.92
CA LEU A 126 12.49 -27.52 -19.53
C LEU A 126 12.29 -26.40 -18.49
N ILE A 127 11.46 -26.61 -17.46
CA ILE A 127 11.19 -25.60 -16.43
C ILE A 127 12.40 -25.46 -15.48
N THR A 128 13.02 -26.57 -15.08
CA THR A 128 14.20 -26.53 -14.19
C THR A 128 15.47 -26.03 -14.90
N VAL A 129 15.62 -26.31 -16.21
CA VAL A 129 16.83 -25.93 -16.98
C VAL A 129 16.69 -24.54 -17.64
N LEU A 130 15.49 -24.08 -18.03
CA LEU A 130 15.30 -22.73 -18.60
C LEU A 130 15.01 -21.63 -17.57
N TYR A 131 14.60 -21.97 -16.34
CA TYR A 131 14.41 -21.00 -15.25
C TYR A 131 15.20 -21.37 -13.99
N PRO A 132 16.54 -21.31 -14.00
CA PRO A 132 17.35 -21.35 -12.79
C PRO A 132 17.23 -20.06 -11.93
N TYR A 133 16.12 -19.31 -12.07
CA TYR A 133 15.98 -17.93 -11.61
C TYR A 133 14.71 -17.76 -10.76
N THR A 134 14.66 -18.43 -9.61
CA THR A 134 13.79 -17.99 -8.51
C THR A 134 14.57 -17.49 -7.30
N ASP A 135 15.89 -17.69 -7.28
CA ASP A 135 16.81 -17.22 -6.22
C ASP A 135 17.28 -15.77 -6.40
N LYS A 136 17.14 -15.17 -7.58
CA LYS A 136 17.70 -13.84 -7.88
C LYS A 136 16.83 -12.65 -7.44
N PHE A 137 15.92 -12.84 -6.51
CA PHE A 137 15.23 -11.74 -5.81
C PHE A 137 15.74 -11.52 -4.37
N ASP A 138 16.91 -12.08 -4.03
CA ASP A 138 17.62 -11.80 -2.78
C ASP A 138 18.48 -10.52 -2.82
N TRP A 139 18.46 -9.77 -3.92
CA TRP A 139 19.18 -8.50 -4.05
C TRP A 139 18.26 -7.29 -4.29
N LEU A 140 17.09 -7.15 -3.66
CA LEU A 140 16.57 -5.78 -3.48
C LEU A 140 17.06 -5.26 -2.13
N PRO A 141 18.29 -4.70 -2.02
CA PRO A 141 18.65 -3.98 -0.82
C PRO A 141 17.69 -2.80 -0.70
N SER A 142 17.05 -2.73 0.46
CA SER A 142 16.36 -1.57 1.02
C SER A 142 16.74 -0.26 0.36
N ASN A 143 15.91 0.22 -0.57
CA ASN A 143 16.09 1.45 -1.36
C ASN A 143 16.84 2.57 -0.61
N PRO A 144 18.08 2.92 -1.03
CA PRO A 144 18.67 4.19 -0.69
C PRO A 144 19.35 4.79 -1.94
N LEU A 145 18.87 5.95 -2.39
CA LEU A 145 19.37 6.75 -3.50
C LEU A 145 19.00 6.24 -4.91
N VAL A 146 18.12 7.01 -5.54
CA VAL A 146 18.08 7.19 -7.00
C VAL A 146 19.33 7.98 -7.41
N PRO A 147 20.25 7.47 -8.23
CA PRO A 147 21.23 8.33 -8.88
C PRO A 147 20.60 8.96 -10.14
N ALA A 148 20.85 10.25 -10.30
CA ALA A 148 20.39 11.09 -11.40
C ALA A 148 20.69 10.48 -12.78
N VAL A 149 19.68 10.45 -13.64
CA VAL A 149 19.83 10.17 -15.07
C VAL A 149 20.66 11.31 -15.69
N PRO A 150 21.74 11.04 -16.44
CA PRO A 150 22.50 12.09 -17.09
C PRO A 150 21.71 12.69 -18.26
N ALA A 151 21.79 14.01 -18.37
CA ALA A 151 21.14 14.82 -19.39
C ALA A 151 21.47 14.35 -20.81
N VAL A 152 20.45 13.98 -21.58
CA VAL A 152 20.55 13.84 -23.03
C VAL A 152 20.55 15.25 -23.63
N VAL A 153 21.68 15.64 -24.20
CA VAL A 153 21.86 16.87 -24.97
C VAL A 153 21.04 16.77 -26.26
N PRO A 154 20.16 17.75 -26.60
CA PRO A 154 19.48 17.74 -27.88
C PRO A 154 20.41 18.26 -28.98
N THR A 155 20.71 17.42 -29.98
CA THR A 155 21.31 17.81 -31.24
C THR A 155 20.31 18.63 -32.09
N PRO A 156 20.73 19.69 -32.79
CA PRO A 156 19.85 20.57 -33.55
C PRO A 156 19.41 19.94 -34.90
N PRO A 157 18.20 20.25 -35.41
CA PRO A 157 17.76 19.74 -36.71
C PRO A 157 18.40 20.53 -37.86
N LEU A 158 18.88 19.80 -38.87
CA LEU A 158 19.32 20.34 -40.16
C LEU A 158 18.14 20.95 -40.93
N VAL A 159 18.31 22.19 -41.36
CA VAL A 159 17.42 22.93 -42.26
C VAL A 159 17.63 22.44 -43.70
N VAL A 160 16.55 22.10 -44.41
CA VAL A 160 16.56 21.87 -45.86
C VAL A 160 15.35 22.62 -46.48
N PRO A 161 15.50 23.35 -47.60
CA PRO A 161 14.54 24.36 -48.03
C PRO A 161 13.37 23.83 -48.88
N SER A 162 12.29 24.60 -48.86
CA SER A 162 10.97 24.37 -49.44
C SER A 162 10.91 24.47 -50.98
N LEU A 163 10.07 23.66 -51.64
CA LEU A 163 9.42 23.95 -52.93
C LEU A 163 8.10 23.13 -53.03
N PRO A 164 7.13 23.46 -53.92
CA PRO A 164 5.74 23.69 -53.54
C PRO A 164 4.75 22.58 -53.89
N SER A 165 3.59 22.66 -53.23
CA SER A 165 2.40 21.79 -53.31
C SER A 165 1.76 21.71 -54.71
N PRO A 166 0.96 20.66 -54.97
CA PRO A 166 -0.47 20.94 -55.15
C PRO A 166 -1.43 20.01 -54.36
N SER A 167 -2.56 20.62 -53.97
CA SER A 167 -3.76 20.15 -53.26
C SER A 167 -4.53 18.97 -53.91
N PRO A 168 -5.74 18.60 -53.42
CA PRO A 168 -6.09 18.07 -52.09
C PRO A 168 -6.96 16.80 -52.21
N ALA A 169 -6.96 15.90 -51.20
CA ALA A 169 -8.02 14.90 -51.11
C ALA A 169 -8.32 14.47 -49.66
N VAL A 170 -9.35 15.12 -49.11
CA VAL A 170 -10.51 14.56 -48.41
C VAL A 170 -10.33 13.80 -47.07
N LEU A 171 -10.92 14.42 -46.02
CA LEU A 171 -11.54 13.86 -44.79
C LEU A 171 -10.64 13.01 -43.86
N ALA A 172 -10.62 13.18 -42.54
CA ALA A 172 -11.66 13.61 -41.61
C ALA A 172 -11.07 13.97 -40.23
N SER A 173 -11.93 14.62 -39.43
CA SER A 173 -11.97 14.71 -37.96
C SER A 173 -10.88 15.49 -37.20
N ALA A 174 -11.24 16.72 -36.78
CA ALA A 174 -11.39 17.21 -35.39
C ALA A 174 -10.32 16.86 -34.30
N PRO A 175 -10.22 17.63 -33.18
CA PRO A 175 -10.61 19.03 -32.91
C PRO A 175 -9.55 19.86 -32.14
N ALA A 176 -9.90 21.13 -31.90
CA ALA A 176 -9.58 21.94 -30.72
C ALA A 176 -8.16 22.55 -30.58
N ALA A 177 -8.10 23.88 -30.49
CA ALA A 177 -8.07 24.56 -29.18
C ALA A 177 -8.02 26.10 -29.29
N ALA A 178 -8.95 26.72 -28.54
CA ALA A 178 -8.81 27.97 -27.76
C ALA A 178 -8.48 29.29 -28.52
N PRO A 179 -8.62 30.47 -27.88
CA PRO A 179 -7.74 30.85 -26.77
C PRO A 179 -8.40 31.58 -25.59
N ALA A 180 -7.70 31.46 -24.45
CA ALA A 180 -7.40 32.40 -23.37
C ALA A 180 -8.40 33.50 -22.93
N VAL A 181 -8.47 33.72 -21.60
CA VAL A 181 -8.00 34.96 -20.91
C VAL A 181 -8.33 34.93 -19.39
N VAL A 182 -7.27 35.06 -18.57
CA VAL A 182 -7.07 35.87 -17.34
C VAL A 182 -8.16 35.89 -16.23
N THR A 183 -7.78 35.58 -14.97
CA THR A 183 -7.55 36.50 -13.82
C THR A 183 -7.58 35.72 -12.48
N GLN A 184 -6.59 35.94 -11.60
CA GLN A 184 -6.55 35.53 -10.17
C GLN A 184 -7.32 36.58 -9.29
N PRO A 185 -7.68 36.38 -7.99
CA PRO A 185 -6.78 35.90 -6.93
C PRO A 185 -7.52 35.12 -5.77
N PRO A 186 -7.03 34.97 -4.52
CA PRO A 186 -6.93 33.64 -3.89
C PRO A 186 -7.82 33.46 -2.63
N SER A 187 -8.21 32.23 -2.32
CA SER A 187 -8.63 31.87 -0.95
C SER A 187 -8.32 30.42 -0.64
N SER A 188 -7.22 30.24 0.07
CA SER A 188 -6.85 29.07 0.86
C SER A 188 -7.81 28.89 2.03
N SER A 189 -8.38 27.69 2.18
CA SER A 189 -8.38 26.92 3.44
C SER A 189 -9.42 25.80 3.31
N GLY A 190 -8.92 24.58 3.06
CA GLY A 190 -9.70 23.39 3.35
C GLY A 190 -10.00 23.41 4.85
N THR A 191 -11.27 23.52 5.20
CA THR A 191 -11.74 23.39 6.57
C THR A 191 -11.47 21.96 7.02
N SER A 192 -10.41 21.78 7.78
CA SER A 192 -10.16 20.56 8.52
C SER A 192 -11.38 20.29 9.41
N ALA A 193 -11.83 19.04 9.48
CA ALA A 193 -12.93 18.63 10.37
C ALA A 193 -12.67 19.06 11.84
N MET A 194 -11.41 19.28 12.20
CA MET A 194 -10.98 19.77 13.51
C MET A 194 -11.27 21.27 13.73
N ASP A 195 -11.17 22.11 12.70
CA ASP A 195 -11.53 23.53 12.77
C ASP A 195 -13.05 23.71 12.88
N GLN A 196 -13.81 22.85 12.20
CA GLN A 196 -15.27 22.87 12.25
C GLN A 196 -15.78 22.41 13.63
N ALA A 197 -15.09 21.48 14.29
CA ALA A 197 -15.39 21.04 15.66
C ALA A 197 -15.02 22.09 16.72
N MET A 198 -13.89 22.78 16.56
CA MET A 198 -13.49 23.88 17.46
C MET A 198 -14.42 25.09 17.34
N ALA A 199 -14.84 25.47 16.12
CA ALA A 199 -15.82 26.54 15.91
C ALA A 199 -17.20 26.23 16.52
N ALA A 200 -17.66 24.97 16.41
CA ALA A 200 -18.94 24.54 17.00
C ALA A 200 -18.94 24.61 18.53
N THR A 201 -17.79 24.43 19.17
CA THR A 201 -17.67 24.47 20.64
C THR A 201 -17.69 25.91 21.18
N LEU A 202 -17.11 26.88 20.44
CA LEU A 202 -17.16 28.30 20.81
C LEU A 202 -18.57 28.91 20.69
N ALA A 203 -19.41 28.41 19.77
CA ALA A 203 -20.78 28.89 19.62
C ALA A 203 -21.70 28.47 20.77
N ALA A 204 -21.40 27.37 21.48
CA ALA A 204 -22.25 26.83 22.54
C ALA A 204 -22.12 27.57 23.89
N ILE A 205 -21.14 28.45 24.06
CA ILE A 205 -20.89 29.20 25.30
C ILE A 205 -21.60 30.57 25.33
N SER A 206 -22.25 30.99 24.24
CA SER A 206 -23.00 32.26 24.19
C SER A 206 -24.33 32.14 24.94
N ILE A 207 -24.36 32.66 26.16
CA ILE A 207 -25.51 32.80 27.05
C ILE A 207 -26.59 33.68 26.37
N PRO A 208 -27.88 33.29 26.35
CA PRO A 208 -28.94 34.13 25.80
C PRO A 208 -29.20 35.34 26.70
N THR A 209 -29.17 36.54 26.13
CA THR A 209 -29.58 37.79 26.78
C THR A 209 -31.12 37.83 26.91
N PRO A 210 -31.68 38.21 28.07
CA PRO A 210 -33.14 38.28 28.25
C PRO A 210 -33.75 39.52 27.57
N PRO A 211 -35.00 39.44 27.09
CA PRO A 211 -35.66 40.53 26.37
C PRO A 211 -36.06 41.70 27.31
N PRO A 212 -36.15 42.94 26.79
CA PRO A 212 -36.46 44.11 27.61
C PRO A 212 -37.93 44.12 28.07
N ALA A 213 -38.12 44.50 29.34
CA ALA A 213 -39.41 44.65 29.99
C ALA A 213 -40.29 45.67 29.26
N LYS A 214 -41.54 45.29 28.97
CA LYS A 214 -42.58 46.21 28.49
C LYS A 214 -43.11 47.03 29.66
N THR A 215 -43.22 48.32 29.42
CA THR A 215 -43.86 49.35 30.25
C THR A 215 -45.37 49.17 30.30
#